data_AF-L0J319-F1
#
_entry.id   AF-L0J319-F1
#
_cell.length_a   1.000
_cell.length_b   1.000
_cell.length_c   1.000
_cell.angle_alpha   90.00
_cell.angle_beta   90.00
_cell.angle_gamma   90.00
#
_symmetry.space_group_name_H-M   'P 1'
#
loop_
_entity.id
_entity.type
_entity.pdbx_description
1 polymer ?
#
loop_
_entity_poly.entity_id
_entity_poly.type
_entity_poly.pdbx_seq_one_letter_code
_entity_poly.pdbx_strand_id
1 'polypeptide(L)' 'MTNIPLHATGHAWAKDSTLLRVDRERGIGWVATHYDGNLRVIQRVRGSDEEVHRATARWAQG' A
#
# COMPACT_ATOMS: atom_id res chain seq x y z
N MET A 1 2.18 11.45 -10.34
CA MET A 1 2.69 10.73 -9.16
C MET A 1 1.49 10.27 -8.37
N THR A 2 1.29 8.96 -8.26
CA THR A 2 0.13 8.38 -7.56
C THR A 2 0.59 8.03 -6.15
N ASN A 3 0.23 8.85 -5.17
CA ASN A 3 0.50 8.60 -3.75
C ASN A 3 -0.84 8.40 -3.05
N ILE A 4 -0.94 7.39 -2.17
CA ILE A 4 -2.08 7.24 -1.29
C ILE A 4 -1.82 8.17 -0.10
N PRO A 5 -2.62 9.24 0.12
CA PRO A 5 -2.40 10.17 1.22
C PRO A 5 -2.42 9.47 2.57
N LEU A 6 -1.72 10.02 3.57
CA LEU A 6 -1.84 9.58 4.96
C LEU A 6 -3.31 9.60 5.40
N HIS A 7 -3.68 8.65 6.27
CA HIS A 7 -5.05 8.48 6.76
C HIS A 7 -6.09 8.13 5.68
N ALA A 8 -5.67 7.76 4.47
CA ALA A 8 -6.57 7.44 3.36
C ALA A 8 -6.44 5.98 2.91
N THR A 9 -7.57 5.35 2.64
CA THR A 9 -7.59 4.08 1.92
C THR A 9 -7.58 4.33 0.41
N GLY A 10 -7.03 3.43 -0.37
CA GLY A 10 -7.03 3.58 -1.83
C GLY A 10 -6.08 2.63 -2.52
N HIS A 11 -5.80 2.92 -3.79
CA HIS A 11 -4.82 2.19 -4.57
C HIS A 11 -3.99 3.15 -5.43
N ALA A 12 -2.77 2.74 -5.77
CA ALA A 12 -1.84 3.48 -6.59
C ALA A 12 -0.96 2.53 -7.40
N TRP A 13 -0.63 2.92 -8.62
CA TRP A 13 0.40 2.24 -9.41
C TRP A 13 1.78 2.81 -9.06
N ALA A 14 2.72 1.92 -8.74
CA ALA A 14 4.12 2.25 -8.54
C ALA A 14 4.84 2.42 -9.89
N LYS A 15 6.07 2.94 -9.87
CA LYS A 15 6.86 3.21 -11.09
C LYS A 15 7.21 1.95 -11.88
N ASP A 16 7.36 0.82 -11.20
CA ASP A 16 7.64 -0.50 -11.77
C ASP A 16 6.39 -1.21 -12.31
N SER A 17 5.26 -0.48 -12.43
CA SER A 17 3.95 -1.01 -12.87
C SER A 17 3.34 -2.04 -11.91
N THR A 18 3.79 -2.09 -10.66
CA THR A 18 3.10 -2.85 -9.60
C THR A 18 1.96 -2.06 -8.97
N LEU A 19 0.99 -2.76 -8.39
CA LEU A 19 -0.18 -2.16 -7.76
C LEU A 19 -0.01 -2.13 -6.24
N LEU A 20 -0.24 -0.97 -5.64
CA LEU A 20 -0.27 -0.76 -4.20
C LEU A 20 -1.70 -0.52 -3.75
N ARG A 21 -2.10 -1.10 -2.63
CA ARG A 21 -3.42 -0.90 -2.04
C ARG A 21 -3.31 -0.71 -0.54
N VAL A 22 -4.00 0.30 -0.01
CA VAL A 22 -4.14 0.55 1.42
C VAL A 22 -5.60 0.42 1.82
N ASP A 23 -5.87 -0.40 2.82
CA ASP A 23 -7.19 -0.59 3.41
C ASP A 23 -7.13 -0.40 4.94
N ARG A 24 -8.28 -0.11 5.54
CA ARG A 24 -8.44 -0.08 7.00
C ARG A 24 -9.15 -1.35 7.46
N GLU A 25 -8.47 -2.17 8.25
CA GLU A 25 -8.98 -3.45 8.75
C GLU A 25 -9.57 -3.24 10.16
N ARG A 26 -10.88 -3.47 10.31
CA ARG A 26 -11.60 -3.24 11.58
C ARG A 26 -10.97 -4.08 12.70
N GLY A 27 -10.59 -3.42 13.80
CA GLY A 27 -10.00 -4.06 14.98
C GLY A 27 -8.52 -4.44 14.87
N ILE A 28 -7.90 -4.28 13.69
CA ILE A 28 -6.51 -4.66 13.43
C ILE A 28 -5.65 -3.43 13.08
N GLY A 29 -6.24 -2.40 12.47
CA GLY A 29 -5.55 -1.16 12.11
C GLY A 29 -5.54 -0.93 10.61
N TRP A 30 -4.37 -0.64 10.06
CA TRP A 30 -4.19 -0.40 8.64
C TRP A 30 -3.46 -1.58 7.99
N VAL A 31 -3.72 -1.76 6.70
CA VAL A 31 -3.04 -2.77 5.88
C VAL A 31 -2.64 -2.17 4.54
N ALA A 32 -1.40 -2.45 4.13
CA ALA A 32 -0.86 -2.16 2.82
C ALA A 32 -0.56 -3.48 2.10
N THR A 33 -1.01 -3.62 0.85
CA THR A 33 -0.74 -4.78 0.01
C THR A 33 -0.10 -4.34 -1.30
N HIS A 34 1.01 -4.98 -1.63
CA HIS A 34 1.77 -4.78 -2.87
C HIS A 34 1.53 -5.98 -3.78
N TYR A 35 1.06 -5.72 -4.98
CA TYR A 35 0.73 -6.73 -5.99
C TYR A 35 1.63 -6.60 -7.21
N ASP A 36 2.00 -7.73 -7.81
CA ASP A 36 2.64 -7.75 -9.12
C ASP A 36 1.67 -7.35 -10.25
N GLY A 37 2.17 -7.25 -11.49
CA GLY A 37 1.34 -6.95 -12.65
C GLY A 37 0.27 -8.01 -12.98
N ASN A 38 0.32 -9.18 -12.34
CA ASN A 38 -0.68 -10.25 -12.43
C ASN A 38 -1.60 -10.29 -11.20
N LEU A 39 -1.61 -9.24 -10.38
CA LEU A 39 -2.40 -9.10 -9.15
C LEU A 39 -2.09 -10.17 -8.09
N ARG A 40 -0.88 -10.73 -8.09
CA ARG A 40 -0.40 -11.62 -7.04
C ARG A 40 0.24 -10.79 -5.93
N VAL A 41 -0.07 -11.14 -4.68
CA VAL A 41 0.52 -10.46 -3.52
C VAL A 41 2.03 -10.75 -3.47
N ILE A 42 2.83 -9.71 -3.62
CA ILE A 42 4.30 -9.74 -3.41
C ILE A 42 4.58 -9.55 -1.92
N GLN A 43 4.00 -8.50 -1.33
CA GLN A 43 4.25 -8.12 0.05
C GLN A 43 2.97 -7.58 0.70
N ARG A 44 2.84 -7.81 2.01
CA ARG A 44 1.76 -7.26 2.84
C ARG A 44 2.31 -6.77 4.16
N VAL A 45 1.91 -5.57 4.56
CA VAL A 45 2.24 -4.96 5.85
C VAL A 45 0.95 -4.62 6.57
N ARG A 46 0.88 -4.92 7.87
CA ARG A 46 -0.17 -4.48 8.78
C ARG A 46 0.47 -3.65 9.89
N GLY A 47 -0.22 -2.62 10.35
CA GLY A 47 0.29 -1.80 11.44
C GLY A 47 -0.53 -0.55 11.68
N SER A 48 0.12 0.42 12.29
CA SER A 48 -0.42 1.77 12.42
C SER A 48 -0.57 2.44 11.05
N ASP A 49 -1.35 3.51 11.04
CA ASP A 49 -1.53 4.34 9.84
C ASP A 49 -0.19 4.78 9.23
N GLU A 50 0.70 5.31 10.07
CA GLU A 50 2.00 5.84 9.62
C GLU A 50 2.91 4.75 9.05
N GLU A 51 2.96 3.57 9.70
CA GLU A 51 3.79 2.45 9.23
C GLU A 51 3.36 1.97 7.86
N VAL A 52 2.04 1.83 7.66
CA VAL A 52 1.44 1.35 6.41
C VAL A 52 1.64 2.35 5.26
N HIS A 53 1.40 3.64 5.50
CA HIS A 53 1.60 4.65 4.47
C HIS A 53 3.08 4.88 4.16
N ARG A 54 3.97 4.77 5.14
CA ARG A 54 5.42 4.82 4.92
C ARG A 54 5.93 3.63 4.11
N ALA A 55 5.43 2.42 4.37
CA ALA A 55 5.74 1.24 3.56
C ALA A 55 5.26 1.42 2.11
N THR A 56 4.01 1.88 1.95
CA THR A 56 3.42 2.16 0.64
C THR A 56 4.21 3.22 -0.14
N ALA A 57 4.63 4.30 0.52
CA ALA A 57 5.42 5.36 -0.11
C ALA A 57 6.81 4.88 -0.57
N ARG A 58 7.42 3.94 0.17
CA ARG A 58 8.68 3.29 -0.25
C ARG A 58 8.46 2.44 -1.49
N TRP A 59 7.45 1.56 -1.49
CA TRP A 59 7.14 0.72 -2.65
C TRP A 59 6.81 1.54 -3.90
N ALA A 60 6.15 2.69 -3.74
CA ALA A 60 5.83 3.57 -4.86
C ALA A 60 7.07 4.12 -5.60
N GLN A 61 8.25 4.11 -4.95
CA GLN A 61 9.50 4.61 -5.52
C GLN A 61 10.25 3.57 -6.36
N GLY A 62 9.91 2.28 -6.25
CA GLY A 62 10.73 1.15 -6.74
C GLY A 62 11.89 0.87 -5.81
#